data_AF-G0EH59-F1
#
_entry.id   AF-G0EH59-F1
#
_cell.length_a   1.000
_cell.length_b   1.000
_cell.length_c   1.000
_cell.angle_alpha   90.00
_cell.angle_beta   90.00
_cell.angle_gamma   90.00
#
_symmetry.space_group_name_H-M   'P 1'
#
loop_
_entity.id
_entity.type
_entity.pdbx_description
1 polymer ?
#
loop_
_entity_poly.entity_id
_entity_poly.type
_entity_poly.pdbx_seq_one_letter_code
_entity_poly.pdbx_strand_id
1 'polypeptide(L)'
;MSAWPFQGMEWVIILVIVLLIFGPKKLPELARGLGQALYEFRKASQGLVEEEEKKEKEGEKESKVSKEDEELIRKLAEKMGISTEGKSIEELKKEIIEKAKSEQQSEASSGSKK
;
A
#
# COMPACT_ATOMS: atom_id res chain seq x y z
N MET A 1 29.97 37.29 -29.10
CA MET A 1 28.95 36.36 -29.62
C MET A 1 27.77 36.42 -28.66
N SER A 2 26.83 37.31 -28.95
CA SER A 2 25.66 37.56 -28.09
C SER A 2 24.72 36.37 -28.22
N ALA A 3 24.46 35.66 -27.12
CA ALA A 3 23.38 34.68 -27.08
C ALA A 3 22.07 35.43 -27.36
N TRP A 4 21.46 35.16 -28.51
CA TRP A 4 20.19 35.76 -28.84
C TRP A 4 19.11 35.15 -27.92
N PRO A 5 18.23 35.95 -27.29
CA PRO A 5 17.16 35.46 -26.40
C PRO A 5 16.01 34.74 -27.14
N PHE A 6 16.32 33.83 -28.07
CA PHE A 6 15.32 33.13 -28.88
C PHE A 6 14.87 31.78 -28.32
N GLN A 7 15.57 31.21 -27.34
CA GLN A 7 15.29 29.87 -26.79
C GLN A 7 13.84 29.65 -26.27
N GLY A 8 13.14 30.72 -25.93
CA GLY A 8 11.75 30.66 -25.48
C GLY A 8 10.72 30.90 -26.60
N MET A 9 11.12 31.58 -27.67
CA MET A 9 10.21 31.94 -28.76
C MET A 9 9.85 30.73 -29.63
N GLU A 10 10.73 29.73 -29.76
CA GLU A 10 10.42 28.51 -30.51
C GLU A 10 9.21 27.77 -29.92
N TRP A 11 9.13 27.68 -28.59
CA TRP A 11 7.99 27.07 -27.90
C TRP A 11 6.68 27.81 -28.15
N VAL A 12 6.73 29.15 -28.16
CA VAL A 12 5.54 29.97 -28.44
C VAL A 12 5.05 29.75 -29.87
N ILE A 13 5.95 29.69 -30.85
CA ILE A 13 5.61 29.43 -32.25
C ILE A 13 4.95 28.06 -32.41
N ILE A 14 5.50 27.03 -31.76
CA ILE A 14 4.92 25.68 -31.79
C ILE A 14 3.52 25.67 -31.19
N LEU A 15 3.33 26.32 -30.03
CA LEU A 15 2.02 26.43 -29.39
C LEU A 15 1.00 27.14 -30.27
N VAL A 16 1.40 28.21 -30.98
CA VAL A 16 0.52 28.91 -31.92
C VAL A 16 0.10 28.00 -33.08
N ILE A 17 1.03 27.23 -33.65
CA ILE A 17 0.70 26.28 -34.74
C ILE A 17 -0.27 25.21 -34.25
N VAL A 18 -0.03 24.63 -33.07
CA VAL A 18 -0.94 23.66 -32.46
C VAL A 18 -2.32 24.28 -32.21
N LEU A 19 -2.36 25.50 -31.69
CA LEU A 19 -3.60 26.26 -31.47
C LEU A 19 -4.35 26.59 -32.77
N LEU A 20 -3.66 26.74 -33.91
CA LEU A 20 -4.32 26.96 -35.20
C LEU A 20 -4.95 25.68 -35.75
N ILE A 21 -4.29 24.53 -35.59
CA ILE A 21 -4.81 23.22 -36.03
C ILE A 21 -5.98 22.77 -35.15
N PHE A 22 -5.80 22.81 -33.84
CA PHE A 22 -6.80 22.34 -32.88
C PHE A 22 -7.80 23.42 -32.50
N GLY A 23 -7.44 24.70 -32.56
CA GLY A 23 -8.27 25.83 -32.12
C GLY A 23 -8.09 26.14 -30.64
N PRO A 24 -8.10 27.43 -30.23
CA PRO A 24 -7.93 27.84 -28.83
C PRO A 24 -9.08 27.42 -27.91
N LYS A 25 -10.24 27.07 -28.48
CA LYS A 25 -11.39 26.57 -27.72
C LYS A 25 -11.29 25.08 -27.40
N LYS A 26 -10.53 24.29 -28.16
CA LYS A 26 -10.47 22.83 -28.00
C LYS A 26 -9.55 22.38 -26.86
N LEU A 27 -8.43 23.05 -26.62
CA LEU A 27 -7.58 22.76 -25.47
C LEU A 27 -8.32 22.88 -24.11
N PRO A 28 -9.05 23.98 -23.81
CA PRO A 28 -9.79 24.09 -22.54
C PRO A 28 -10.99 23.15 -22.46
N GLU A 29 -11.62 22.80 -23.60
CA GLU A 29 -12.70 21.81 -23.67
C GLU A 29 -12.18 20.40 -23.32
N LEU A 30 -11.06 19.98 -23.91
CA LEU A 30 -10.39 18.71 -23.62
C LEU A 30 -9.87 18.65 -22.18
N ALA A 31 -9.26 19.73 -21.69
CA ALA A 31 -8.76 19.82 -20.32
C ALA A 31 -9.88 19.68 -19.28
N ARG A 32 -11.07 20.26 -19.55
CA ARG A 32 -12.25 20.08 -18.69
C ARG A 32 -12.73 18.64 -18.65
N GLY A 33 -12.85 17.98 -19.81
CA GLY A 33 -13.27 16.58 -19.88
C GLY A 33 -12.28 15.64 -19.18
N LEU A 34 -10.99 15.79 -19.47
CA LEU A 34 -9.93 14.99 -18.83
C LEU A 34 -9.83 15.27 -17.32
N GLY A 35 -9.99 16.53 -16.92
CA GLY A 35 -9.99 16.93 -15.51
C GLY A 35 -11.14 16.31 -14.72
N GLN A 36 -12.35 16.28 -15.28
CA GLN A 36 -13.49 15.60 -14.69
C GLN A 36 -13.26 14.09 -14.60
N ALA A 37 -12.75 13.47 -15.67
CA ALA A 37 -12.44 12.03 -15.66
C ALA A 37 -11.38 11.68 -14.60
N LEU A 38 -10.32 12.47 -14.48
CA LEU A 38 -9.27 12.26 -13.49
C LEU A 38 -9.77 12.53 -12.06
N TYR A 39 -10.69 13.48 -11.89
CA TYR A 39 -11.32 13.76 -10.60
C TYR A 39 -12.18 12.58 -10.12
N GLU A 40 -13.07 12.07 -10.98
CA GLU A 40 -13.89 10.90 -10.65
C GLU A 40 -13.04 9.65 -10.45
N PHE A 41 -11.98 9.47 -11.26
CA PHE A 41 -11.03 8.38 -11.07
C PHE A 41 -10.32 8.47 -9.70
N ARG A 42 -9.84 9.65 -9.31
CA ARG A 42 -9.23 9.87 -7.99
C ARG A 42 -10.21 9.59 -6.87
N LYS A 43 -11.45 10.07 -6.99
CA LYS A 43 -12.50 9.86 -5.99
C LYS A 43 -12.84 8.37 -5.83
N ALA A 44 -12.99 7.65 -6.94
CA ALA A 44 -13.21 6.21 -6.91
C ALA A 44 -12.01 5.48 -6.30
N SER A 45 -10.79 5.83 -6.70
CA SER A 45 -9.57 5.22 -6.15
C SER A 45 -9.40 5.50 -4.65
N GLN A 46 -9.76 6.68 -4.16
CA GLN A 46 -9.71 7.01 -2.74
C GLN A 46 -10.79 6.27 -1.94
N GLY A 47 -12.01 6.16 -2.48
CA GLY A 47 -13.09 5.41 -1.84
C GLY A 47 -12.74 3.93 -1.65
N LEU A 48 -12.00 3.32 -2.59
CA LEU A 48 -11.53 1.93 -2.46
C LEU A 48 -10.51 1.77 -1.31
N VAL A 49 -9.57 2.70 -1.20
CA VAL A 49 -8.56 2.68 -0.11
C VAL A 49 -9.24 2.95 1.24
N GLU A 50 -10.21 3.85 1.28
CA GLU A 50 -10.95 4.17 2.49
C GLU A 50 -11.91 3.04 2.90
N GLU A 51 -12.47 2.27 1.96
CA GLU A 51 -13.23 1.03 2.26
C GLU A 51 -12.34 -0.11 2.77
N GLU A 52 -11.11 -0.24 2.27
CA GLU A 52 -10.13 -1.21 2.79
C GLU A 52 -9.69 -0.81 4.21
N GLU A 53 -9.35 0.46 4.45
CA GLU A 53 -9.03 0.96 5.79
C GLU A 53 -10.22 0.90 6.75
N LYS A 54 -11.45 1.13 6.27
CA LYS A 54 -12.67 1.04 7.10
C LYS A 54 -13.04 -0.41 7.39
N LYS A 55 -12.74 -1.36 6.49
CA LYS A 55 -12.81 -2.80 6.80
C LYS A 55 -11.78 -3.22 7.84
N GLU A 56 -10.58 -2.64 7.82
CA GLU A 56 -9.58 -2.90 8.88
C GLU A 56 -9.97 -2.24 10.21
N LYS A 57 -10.51 -1.01 10.20
CA LYS A 57 -10.90 -0.27 11.42
C LYS A 57 -12.25 -0.70 12.02
N GLU A 58 -13.18 -1.23 11.23
CA GLU A 58 -14.42 -1.86 11.74
C GLU A 58 -14.19 -3.30 12.22
N GLY A 59 -13.06 -3.93 11.83
CA GLY A 59 -12.59 -5.19 12.41
C GLY A 59 -12.02 -5.07 13.84
N GLU A 60 -11.77 -3.85 14.33
CA GLU A 60 -11.15 -3.61 15.64
C GLU A 60 -12.15 -3.30 16.77
N LYS A 61 -13.46 -3.42 16.52
CA LYS A 61 -14.52 -3.26 17.56
C LYS A 61 -15.24 -4.53 18.00
N GLU A 62 -14.86 -5.71 17.50
CA GLU A 62 -15.21 -6.96 18.15
C GLU A 62 -13.99 -7.87 18.28
N SER A 63 -13.45 -7.87 19.50
CA SER A 63 -12.62 -8.92 20.06
C SER A 63 -13.35 -10.27 20.05
N LYS A 64 -13.40 -10.91 18.88
CA LYS A 64 -13.60 -12.35 18.74
C LYS A 64 -12.46 -12.83 17.85
N VAL A 65 -11.41 -13.36 18.47
CA VAL A 65 -10.49 -14.25 17.77
C VAL A 65 -11.38 -15.33 17.15
N SER A 66 -11.34 -15.47 15.81
CA SER A 66 -12.14 -16.48 15.13
C SER A 66 -11.75 -17.86 15.64
N LYS A 67 -12.68 -18.82 15.68
CA LYS A 67 -12.36 -20.17 16.19
C LYS A 67 -11.26 -20.82 15.36
N GLU A 68 -11.20 -20.45 14.09
CA GLU A 68 -10.17 -20.84 13.14
C GLU A 68 -8.80 -20.30 13.55
N ASP A 69 -8.70 -19.01 13.91
CA ASP A 69 -7.45 -18.40 14.35
C ASP A 69 -6.96 -18.99 15.68
N GLU A 70 -7.88 -19.27 16.61
CA GLU A 70 -7.53 -19.93 17.87
C GLU A 70 -6.97 -21.34 17.65
N GLU A 71 -7.57 -22.11 16.73
CA GLU A 71 -7.09 -23.45 16.37
C GLU A 71 -5.70 -23.42 15.72
N LEU A 72 -5.46 -22.45 14.82
CA LEU A 72 -4.16 -22.26 14.17
C LEU A 72 -3.06 -21.89 15.18
N ILE A 73 -3.38 -21.01 16.15
CA ILE A 73 -2.43 -20.60 17.20
C ILE A 73 -2.09 -21.79 18.10
N ARG A 74 -3.07 -22.63 18.46
CA ARG A 74 -2.84 -23.84 19.25
C ARG A 74 -2.00 -24.87 18.49
N LYS A 75 -2.31 -25.13 17.21
CA LYS A 75 -1.52 -26.01 16.34
C LYS A 75 -0.07 -25.52 16.18
N LEU A 76 0.12 -24.20 16.08
CA LEU A 76 1.46 -23.62 15.98
C LEU A 76 2.23 -23.75 17.30
N ALA A 77 1.58 -23.49 18.43
CA ALA A 77 2.17 -23.70 19.76
C ALA A 77 2.59 -25.16 19.97
N GLU A 78 1.71 -26.13 19.66
CA GLU A 78 2.01 -27.55 19.76
C GLU A 78 3.20 -27.95 18.88
N LYS A 79 3.23 -27.47 17.62
CA LYS A 79 4.34 -27.75 16.69
C LYS A 79 5.68 -27.19 17.19
N MET A 80 5.64 -26.05 17.88
CA MET A 80 6.83 -25.46 18.50
C MET A 80 7.10 -25.99 19.91
N GLY A 81 6.38 -27.03 20.37
CA GLY A 81 6.57 -27.63 21.70
C GLY A 81 6.23 -26.67 22.85
N ILE A 82 5.33 -25.73 22.63
CA ILE A 82 4.79 -24.81 23.63
C ILE A 82 3.56 -25.47 24.26
N SER A 83 3.50 -25.51 25.59
CA SER A 83 2.33 -26.05 26.30
C SER A 83 1.11 -25.14 26.10
N THR A 84 0.04 -25.70 25.53
CA THR A 84 -1.25 -25.02 25.28
C THR A 84 -2.23 -25.10 26.45
N GLU A 85 -1.90 -25.88 27.49
CA GLU A 85 -2.75 -26.06 28.66
C GLU A 85 -2.67 -24.86 29.61
N GLY A 86 -3.83 -24.25 29.89
CA GLY A 86 -3.96 -23.16 30.87
C GLY A 86 -3.49 -21.78 30.41
N LYS A 87 -2.99 -21.62 29.17
CA LYS A 87 -2.52 -20.32 28.64
C LYS A 87 -3.60 -19.60 27.83
N SER A 88 -3.65 -18.28 27.95
CA SER A 88 -4.49 -17.42 27.11
C SER A 88 -3.93 -17.33 25.68
N ILE A 89 -4.78 -16.99 24.70
CA ILE A 89 -4.36 -16.84 23.29
C ILE A 89 -3.27 -15.76 23.14
N GLU A 90 -3.33 -14.71 23.95
CA GLU A 90 -2.34 -13.62 23.92
C GLU A 90 -0.97 -14.06 24.44
N GLU A 91 -0.93 -14.91 25.48
CA GLU A 91 0.31 -15.49 26.01
C GLU A 91 0.93 -16.47 25.02
N LEU A 92 0.10 -17.30 24.37
CA LEU A 92 0.56 -18.20 23.31
C LEU A 92 1.16 -17.40 22.15
N LYS A 93 0.51 -16.32 21.69
CA LYS A 93 1.06 -15.44 20.65
C LYS A 93 2.42 -14.86 21.04
N LYS A 94 2.57 -14.36 22.27
CA LYS A 94 3.84 -13.79 22.76
C LYS A 94 4.95 -14.83 22.85
N GLU A 95 4.67 -16.01 23.40
CA GLU A 95 5.66 -17.09 23.49
C GLU A 95 6.05 -17.67 22.13
N ILE A 96 5.10 -17.79 21.19
CA ILE A 96 5.37 -18.20 19.82
C ILE A 96 6.36 -17.22 19.16
N ILE A 97 6.13 -15.92 19.31
CA ILE A 97 6.99 -14.89 18.72
C ILE A 97 8.39 -14.90 19.37
N GLU A 98 8.48 -15.02 20.71
CA GLU A 98 9.75 -15.10 21.42
C GLU A 98 10.55 -16.37 21.05
N LYS A 99 9.85 -17.52 20.90
CA LYS A 99 10.49 -18.78 20.53
C LYS A 99 10.94 -18.79 19.07
N ALA A 100 10.13 -18.28 18.15
CA ALA A 100 10.51 -18.11 16.74
C ALA A 100 11.70 -17.16 16.60
N LYS A 101 11.75 -16.08 17.39
CA LYS A 101 12.87 -15.12 17.37
C LYS A 101 14.17 -15.71 17.91
N SER A 102 14.10 -16.55 18.95
CA SER A 102 15.28 -17.25 19.50
C SER A 102 15.76 -18.41 18.60
N GLU A 103 14.85 -19.12 17.93
CA GLU A 103 15.19 -20.15 16.94
C GLU A 103 15.85 -19.56 15.68
N GLN A 104 15.32 -18.46 15.13
CA GLN A 104 15.92 -17.79 13.95
C GLN A 104 17.30 -17.19 14.22
N GLN A 105 17.57 -16.76 15.46
CA GLN A 105 18.88 -16.24 15.85
C GLN A 105 19.93 -17.36 15.99
N SER A 106 19.50 -18.59 16.29
CA SER A 106 20.38 -19.77 16.32
C SER A 106 20.77 -20.25 14.91
N GLU A 107 19.82 -20.26 13.95
CA GLU A 107 20.07 -20.69 12.57
C GLU A 107 20.92 -19.68 11.76
N ALA A 108 20.74 -18.38 11.97
CA ALA A 108 21.54 -17.34 11.31
C ALA A 108 23.04 -17.36 11.69
N SER A 109 23.40 -17.97 12.84
CA SER A 109 24.80 -18.07 13.30
C SER A 109 25.55 -19.30 12.80
N SER A 110 24.85 -20.35 12.35
CA SER A 110 25.45 -21.61 11.86
C SER A 110 25.62 -21.65 10.34
N GLY A 111 24.85 -20.86 9.58
CA GLY A 111 24.91 -20.82 8.10
C GLY A 111 26.08 -20.04 7.49
N SER A 112 26.88 -19.32 8.27
CA SER A 112 28.01 -18.48 7.77
C SER A 112 29.38 -19.16 7.88
N LYS A 113 29.40 -20.49 7.93
CA LYS A 113 30.64 -21.27 7.90
C LYS A 113 30.53 -22.46 6.95
N LYS A 114 30.24 -22.18 5.68
CA LYS A 114 30.65 -23.05 4.58
C LYS A 114 30.99 -22.25 3.35
#